data_AF-A0A521MWA1-F1
#
_entry.id   AF-A0A521MWA1-F1
#
_cell.length_a   1.000
_cell.length_b   1.000
_cell.length_c   1.000
_cell.angle_alpha   90.00
_cell.angle_beta   90.00
_cell.angle_gamma   90.00
#
_symmetry.space_group_name_H-M   'P 1'
#
loop_
_entity.id
_entity.type
_entity.pdbx_description
1 polymer ?
#
loop_
_entity_poly.entity_id
_entity_poly.type
_entity_poly.pdbx_seq_one_letter_code
_entity_poly.pdbx_strand_id
1 'polypeptide(L)'
;MAATVIVALPSPAFADDGTFALEAPAGASSAWIEFEQAGLAPESLVVRARIDDSPWRALTLTQTTFGLHAALPIEEGRLQVTVVSAPGGSASSPDAAITVLDAADNVLASSSVRLRVPAASPAGGSSPQPAEVVPPAARAAGDVPGSSRSGWLAATGGPQAWGALLATAGMVVAGIIVLVSRARRSTIGA
;
A
#
# COMPACT_ATOMS: atom_id res chain seq x y z
N MET A 1 -29.71 23.42 29.37
CA MET A 1 -28.62 23.76 28.43
C MET A 1 -27.86 22.47 28.17
N ALA A 2 -27.92 21.91 26.96
CA ALA A 2 -27.24 20.67 26.63
C ALA A 2 -25.81 21.00 26.15
N ALA A 3 -24.80 20.45 26.82
CA ALA A 3 -23.41 20.58 26.40
C ALA A 3 -23.13 19.59 25.26
N THR A 4 -22.85 20.11 24.08
CA THR A 4 -22.34 19.30 22.96
C THR A 4 -20.91 18.88 23.28
N VAL A 5 -20.70 17.59 23.50
CA VAL A 5 -19.36 17.00 23.60
C VAL A 5 -18.87 16.76 22.17
N ILE A 6 -17.90 17.55 21.72
CA ILE A 6 -17.16 17.29 20.48
C ILE A 6 -16.09 16.26 20.83
N VAL A 7 -16.29 15.01 20.44
CA VAL A 7 -15.25 13.98 20.49
C VAL A 7 -14.32 14.23 19.31
N ALA A 8 -13.17 14.82 19.57
CA ALA A 8 -12.08 14.86 18.60
C ALA A 8 -11.52 13.44 18.46
N LEU A 9 -11.80 12.78 17.33
CA LEU A 9 -11.18 11.49 17.02
C LEU A 9 -9.70 11.74 16.69
N PRO A 10 -8.76 10.95 17.26
CA PRO A 10 -7.35 11.07 16.91
C PRO A 10 -7.17 10.80 15.41
N SER A 11 -6.47 11.70 14.71
CA SER A 11 -6.06 11.44 13.33
C SER A 11 -5.02 10.32 13.32
N PRO A 12 -5.11 9.33 12.41
CA PRO A 12 -4.11 8.28 12.35
C PRO A 12 -2.75 8.91 12.03
N ALA A 13 -1.76 8.66 12.89
CA ALA A 13 -0.38 9.02 12.61
C ALA A 13 0.08 8.24 11.38
N PHE A 14 0.69 8.93 10.41
CA PHE A 14 1.32 8.29 9.27
C PHE A 14 2.81 8.10 9.58
N ALA A 15 3.39 6.98 9.14
CA ALA A 15 4.84 6.89 9.05
C ALA A 15 5.29 7.61 7.76
N ASP A 16 6.00 8.73 7.91
CA ASP A 16 6.34 9.62 6.79
C ASP A 16 7.29 8.96 5.76
N ASP A 17 8.11 8.00 6.21
CA ASP A 17 9.17 7.38 5.39
C ASP A 17 8.93 5.89 5.10
N GLY A 18 7.69 5.41 5.26
CA GLY A 18 7.36 3.97 5.08
C GLY A 18 8.07 3.04 6.08
N THR A 19 8.63 3.61 7.14
CA THR A 19 9.41 2.88 8.17
C THR A 19 8.71 2.99 9.51
N PHE A 20 8.57 1.87 10.20
CA PHE A 20 7.92 1.78 11.50
C PHE A 20 8.59 0.70 12.36
N ALA A 21 8.42 0.80 13.67
CA ALA A 21 9.18 -0.02 14.61
C ALA A 21 8.36 -0.39 15.85
N LEU A 22 8.73 -1.51 16.46
CA LEU A 22 8.17 -2.01 17.72
C LEU A 22 9.29 -2.62 18.56
N GLU A 23 9.27 -2.37 19.86
CA GLU A 23 10.16 -3.06 20.80
C GLU A 23 9.63 -4.48 21.03
N ALA A 24 10.40 -5.49 20.62
CA ALA A 24 10.11 -6.89 20.89
C ALA A 24 10.53 -7.23 22.33
N PRO A 25 9.61 -7.64 23.21
CA PRO A 25 9.95 -7.96 24.60
C PRO A 25 10.81 -9.22 24.74
N ALA A 26 11.41 -9.38 25.92
CA ALA A 26 12.03 -10.64 26.32
C ALA A 26 11.05 -11.82 26.14
N GLY A 27 11.54 -12.92 25.57
CA GLY A 27 10.72 -14.10 25.24
C GLY A 27 10.05 -14.06 23.88
N ALA A 28 10.28 -13.01 23.07
CA ALA A 28 9.88 -12.99 21.67
C ALA A 28 10.52 -14.13 20.87
N SER A 29 9.74 -14.72 19.98
CA SER A 29 10.13 -15.85 19.11
C SER A 29 9.81 -15.59 17.65
N SER A 30 8.67 -14.95 17.37
CA SER A 30 8.29 -14.59 16.00
C SER A 30 7.57 -13.25 15.95
N ALA A 31 7.63 -12.62 14.78
CA ALA A 31 6.79 -11.47 14.46
C ALA A 31 5.96 -11.76 13.21
N TRP A 32 4.69 -11.34 13.25
CA TRP A 32 3.82 -11.23 12.10
C TRP A 32 3.79 -9.78 11.65
N ILE A 33 3.94 -9.57 10.35
CA ILE A 33 3.92 -8.26 9.70
C ILE A 33 2.82 -8.30 8.66
N GLU A 34 1.84 -7.43 8.82
CA GLU A 34 0.63 -7.41 8.00
C GLU A 34 0.48 -6.06 7.31
N PHE A 35 -0.04 -6.08 6.09
CA PHE A 35 -0.37 -4.90 5.30
C PHE A 35 -1.78 -5.05 4.77
N GLU A 36 -2.76 -4.47 5.45
CA GLU A 36 -4.17 -4.55 5.08
C GLU A 36 -4.48 -3.51 3.99
N GLN A 37 -4.72 -4.03 2.79
CA GLN A 37 -5.28 -3.30 1.66
C GLN A 37 -5.77 -4.31 0.63
N ALA A 38 -7.08 -4.29 0.34
CA ALA A 38 -7.67 -5.18 -0.65
C ALA A 38 -7.00 -4.99 -2.04
N GLY A 39 -6.69 -6.12 -2.70
CA GLY A 39 -6.07 -6.11 -4.02
C GLY A 39 -4.59 -5.73 -4.05
N LEU A 40 -3.94 -5.57 -2.88
CA LEU A 40 -2.51 -5.36 -2.82
C LEU A 40 -1.77 -6.63 -3.26
N ALA A 41 -0.96 -6.52 -4.31
CA ALA A 41 -0.20 -7.64 -4.85
C ALA A 41 1.14 -7.78 -4.13
N PRO A 42 1.65 -9.00 -3.83
CA PRO A 42 2.93 -9.18 -3.15
C PRO A 42 4.10 -8.46 -3.83
N GLU A 43 4.12 -8.43 -5.15
CA GLU A 43 5.15 -7.80 -5.98
C GLU A 43 5.07 -6.27 -6.00
N SER A 44 4.03 -5.66 -5.43
CA SER A 44 3.87 -4.20 -5.39
C SER A 44 4.72 -3.53 -4.32
N LEU A 45 5.17 -4.28 -3.30
CA LEU A 45 5.96 -3.79 -2.18
C LEU A 45 7.30 -4.51 -2.08
N VAL A 46 8.33 -3.75 -1.71
CA VAL A 46 9.58 -4.30 -1.18
C VAL A 46 9.59 -4.02 0.31
N VAL A 47 9.50 -5.08 1.10
CA VAL A 47 9.49 -5.00 2.56
C VAL A 47 10.77 -5.59 3.10
N ARG A 48 11.39 -4.87 4.03
CA ARG A 48 12.57 -5.35 4.75
C ARG A 48 12.39 -5.16 6.25
N ALA A 49 13.02 -6.02 7.03
CA ALA A 49 13.05 -5.89 8.48
C ALA A 49 14.47 -6.09 9.03
N ARG A 50 14.72 -5.52 10.20
CA ARG A 50 15.90 -5.79 11.03
C ARG A 50 15.53 -5.70 12.50
N ILE A 51 16.30 -6.37 13.34
CA ILE A 51 16.29 -6.21 14.80
C ILE A 51 17.58 -5.50 15.19
N ASP A 52 17.46 -4.41 15.93
CA ASP A 52 18.61 -3.59 16.35
C ASP A 52 19.54 -3.25 15.17
N ASP A 53 20.83 -3.55 15.31
CA ASP A 53 21.88 -3.30 14.32
C ASP A 53 22.11 -4.49 13.38
N SER A 54 21.23 -5.49 13.38
CA SER A 54 21.32 -6.60 12.42
C SER A 54 21.11 -6.10 10.97
N PRO A 55 21.66 -6.81 9.97
CA PRO A 55 21.45 -6.46 8.57
C PRO A 55 19.96 -6.51 8.20
N TRP A 56 19.54 -5.57 7.34
CA TRP A 56 18.21 -5.60 6.75
C TRP A 56 17.99 -6.88 5.94
N ARG A 57 16.90 -7.58 6.22
CA ARG A 57 16.48 -8.80 5.51
C ARG A 57 15.22 -8.52 4.72
N ALA A 58 15.18 -8.95 3.46
CA ALA A 58 13.96 -8.89 2.67
C ALA A 58 12.93 -9.91 3.19
N LEU A 59 11.67 -9.51 3.24
CA LEU A 59 10.58 -10.39 3.65
C LEU A 59 9.86 -10.95 2.43
N THR A 60 9.54 -12.25 2.50
CA THR A 60 8.64 -12.88 1.55
C THR A 60 7.21 -12.61 1.97
N LEU A 61 6.46 -11.91 1.12
CA LEU A 61 5.06 -11.58 1.39
C LEU A 61 4.15 -12.65 0.81
N THR A 62 3.21 -13.11 1.62
CA THR A 62 2.11 -14.00 1.22
C THR A 62 0.85 -13.17 1.05
N GLN A 63 0.16 -13.35 -0.07
CA GLN A 63 -1.13 -12.69 -0.30
C GLN A 63 -2.22 -13.31 0.58
N THR A 64 -3.05 -12.46 1.17
CA THR A 64 -4.26 -12.84 1.92
C THR A 64 -5.48 -12.17 1.29
N THR A 65 -6.67 -12.53 1.75
CA THR A 65 -7.91 -11.86 1.33
C THR A 65 -7.93 -10.36 1.66
N PHE A 66 -7.23 -9.97 2.72
CA PHE A 66 -7.26 -8.61 3.26
C PHE A 66 -6.03 -7.78 2.87
N GLY A 67 -5.00 -8.41 2.32
CA GLY A 67 -3.79 -7.73 1.88
C GLY A 67 -2.59 -8.68 1.85
N LEU A 68 -1.52 -8.33 2.57
CA LEU A 68 -0.27 -9.09 2.58
C LEU A 68 0.13 -9.47 4.01
N HIS A 69 0.78 -10.62 4.15
CA HIS A 69 1.30 -11.13 5.42
C HIS A 69 2.73 -11.63 5.25
N ALA A 70 3.57 -11.40 6.25
CA ALA A 70 4.86 -12.04 6.42
C ALA A 70 5.05 -12.47 7.87
N ALA A 71 5.79 -13.55 8.06
CA ALA A 71 6.25 -13.99 9.37
C ALA A 71 7.77 -14.13 9.34
N LEU A 72 8.42 -13.74 10.43
CA LEU A 72 9.86 -13.95 10.60
C LEU A 72 10.19 -14.34 12.05
N PRO A 73 11.20 -15.21 12.25
CA PRO A 73 11.74 -15.45 13.58
C PRO A 73 12.46 -14.19 14.07
N ILE A 74 12.23 -13.86 15.34
CA ILE A 74 12.85 -12.71 16.01
C ILE A 74 13.30 -13.10 17.42
N GLU A 75 14.14 -12.24 18.00
CA GLU A 75 14.51 -12.27 19.41
C GLU A 75 14.07 -10.94 20.05
N GLU A 76 14.35 -10.77 21.35
CA GLU A 76 14.23 -9.49 22.03
C GLU A 76 15.03 -8.40 21.30
N GLY A 77 14.47 -7.19 21.20
CA GLY A 77 15.15 -6.04 20.60
C GLY A 77 14.23 -5.16 19.75
N ARG A 78 14.78 -4.11 19.15
CA ARG A 78 14.02 -3.15 18.38
C ARG A 78 13.80 -3.64 16.95
N LEU A 79 12.63 -4.22 16.69
CA LEU A 79 12.20 -4.60 15.34
C LEU A 79 11.83 -3.35 14.54
N GLN A 80 12.54 -3.14 13.43
CA GLN A 80 12.27 -2.08 12.46
C GLN A 80 11.85 -2.70 11.13
N VAL A 81 10.79 -2.18 10.54
CA VAL A 81 10.26 -2.59 9.24
C VAL A 81 10.24 -1.38 8.32
N THR A 82 10.75 -1.55 7.10
CA THR A 82 10.70 -0.53 6.05
C THR A 82 9.97 -1.08 4.83
N VAL A 83 9.15 -0.22 4.22
CA VAL A 83 8.24 -0.55 3.14
C VAL A 83 8.38 0.51 2.06
N VAL A 84 8.72 0.06 0.86
CA VAL A 84 8.77 0.92 -0.33
C VAL A 84 8.01 0.25 -1.46
N SER A 85 7.52 1.04 -2.42
CA SER A 85 6.95 0.46 -3.64
C SER A 85 8.05 -0.25 -4.43
N ALA A 86 7.72 -1.42 -4.96
CA ALA A 86 8.57 -2.10 -5.92
C ALA A 86 8.69 -1.27 -7.21
N PRO A 87 9.75 -1.47 -8.04
CA PRO A 87 9.89 -0.77 -9.31
C PRO A 87 8.62 -0.88 -10.18
N GLY A 88 8.07 0.26 -10.60
CA GLY A 88 6.80 0.32 -11.36
C GLY A 88 5.53 0.16 -10.51
N GLY A 89 5.67 -0.01 -9.19
CA GLY A 89 4.56 -0.13 -8.25
C GLY A 89 3.84 1.20 -8.03
N SER A 90 2.51 1.14 -8.03
CA SER A 90 1.63 2.27 -7.73
C SER A 90 1.79 2.75 -6.28
N ALA A 91 1.37 3.99 -6.02
CA ALA A 91 1.22 4.46 -4.65
C ALA A 91 0.18 3.61 -3.91
N SER A 92 0.42 3.34 -2.65
CA SER A 92 -0.49 2.59 -1.77
C SER A 92 -0.51 3.19 -0.37
N SER A 93 -1.54 2.83 0.39
CA SER A 93 -1.66 3.26 1.78
C SER A 93 -2.22 2.12 2.62
N PRO A 94 -1.48 1.02 2.80
CA PRO A 94 -1.95 -0.07 3.63
C PRO A 94 -2.01 0.34 5.11
N ASP A 95 -2.93 -0.27 5.86
CA ASP A 95 -2.81 -0.33 7.32
C ASP A 95 -1.77 -1.40 7.65
N ALA A 96 -0.63 -1.00 8.20
CA ALA A 96 0.44 -1.91 8.55
C ALA A 96 0.37 -2.28 10.03
N ALA A 97 0.62 -3.55 10.34
CA ALA A 97 0.70 -4.02 11.71
C ALA A 97 1.95 -4.89 11.93
N ILE A 98 2.52 -4.80 13.14
CA ILE A 98 3.48 -5.77 13.67
C ILE A 98 2.83 -6.41 14.89
N THR A 99 2.87 -7.73 14.97
CA THR A 99 2.47 -8.52 16.12
C THR A 99 3.63 -9.41 16.54
N VAL A 100 4.13 -9.25 17.76
CA VAL A 100 5.22 -10.06 18.33
C VAL A 100 4.63 -11.17 19.19
N LEU A 101 5.13 -12.38 18.99
CA LEU A 101 4.65 -13.61 19.61
C LEU A 101 5.77 -14.30 20.39
N ASP A 102 5.40 -14.97 21.47
CA ASP A 102 6.28 -15.91 22.17
C ASP A 102 6.36 -17.28 21.45
N ALA A 103 7.11 -18.22 22.01
CA ALA A 103 7.26 -19.57 21.44
C ALA A 103 5.99 -20.45 21.53
N ALA A 104 4.97 -20.01 22.26
CA ALA A 104 3.68 -20.65 22.39
C ALA A 104 2.57 -19.89 21.63
N ASP A 105 2.95 -19.02 20.69
CA ASP A 105 2.08 -18.19 19.86
C ASP A 105 1.19 -17.21 20.66
N ASN A 106 1.57 -16.84 21.88
CA ASN A 106 0.89 -15.78 22.62
C ASN A 106 1.41 -14.40 22.19
N VAL A 107 0.50 -13.43 22.05
CA VAL A 107 0.85 -12.04 21.73
C VAL A 107 1.55 -11.37 22.92
N LEU A 108 2.78 -10.91 22.69
CA LEU A 108 3.57 -10.16 23.67
C LEU A 108 3.47 -8.65 23.45
N ALA A 109 3.45 -8.22 22.19
CA ALA A 109 3.35 -6.81 21.82
C ALA A 109 2.71 -6.67 20.43
N SER A 110 2.07 -5.54 20.18
CA SER A 110 1.60 -5.20 18.84
C SER A 110 1.58 -3.70 18.60
N SER A 111 1.66 -3.31 17.33
CA SER A 111 1.51 -1.93 16.89
C SER A 111 0.90 -1.89 15.51
N SER A 112 0.10 -0.85 15.24
CA SER A 112 -0.45 -0.58 13.91
C SER A 112 -0.25 0.87 13.50
N VAL A 113 -0.08 1.10 12.20
CA VAL A 113 0.12 2.42 11.60
C VAL A 113 -0.44 2.46 10.19
N ARG A 114 -1.04 3.58 9.80
CA ARG A 114 -1.40 3.81 8.40
C ARG A 114 -0.15 4.24 7.64
N LEU A 115 0.27 3.48 6.63
CA LEU A 115 1.41 3.86 5.81
C LEU A 115 1.00 4.77 4.65
N ARG A 116 1.93 5.61 4.21
CA ARG A 116 1.90 6.25 2.89
C ARG A 116 3.09 5.73 2.10
N VAL A 117 2.84 4.83 1.17
CA VAL A 117 3.89 4.28 0.30
C VAL A 117 3.79 4.99 -1.04
N PRO A 118 4.71 5.92 -1.36
CA PRO A 118 4.67 6.64 -2.63
C PRO A 118 4.91 5.67 -3.80
N ALA A 119 4.38 6.00 -4.98
CA ALA A 119 4.65 5.24 -6.18
C ALA A 119 6.17 5.18 -6.43
N ALA A 120 6.66 4.04 -6.92
CA ALA A 120 8.05 3.96 -7.33
C ALA A 120 8.27 4.93 -8.49
N SER A 121 9.34 5.73 -8.41
CA SER A 121 9.76 6.53 -9.56
C SER A 121 10.01 5.60 -10.74
N PRO A 122 9.53 5.94 -11.96
CA PRO A 122 9.89 5.17 -13.13
C PRO A 122 11.41 5.16 -13.22
N ALA A 123 12.00 3.96 -13.28
CA ALA A 123 13.43 3.83 -13.52
C ALA A 123 13.73 4.40 -14.92
N GLY A 124 14.23 5.64 -14.98
CA GLY A 124 14.60 6.27 -16.25
C GLY A 124 14.21 7.74 -16.38
N GLY A 125 15.10 8.59 -15.89
CA GLY A 125 15.14 10.01 -16.17
C GLY A 125 16.34 10.56 -15.45
N SER A 126 17.51 10.50 -16.10
CA SER A 126 18.76 11.06 -15.61
C SER A 126 18.50 12.37 -14.87
N SER A 127 18.90 12.45 -13.60
CA SER A 127 19.01 13.75 -12.93
C SER A 127 19.73 14.69 -13.90
N PRO A 128 19.25 15.93 -14.13
CA PRO A 128 20.03 16.88 -14.90
C PRO A 128 21.36 17.04 -14.17
N GLN A 129 22.41 16.49 -14.77
CA GLN A 129 23.78 16.72 -14.35
C GLN A 129 23.92 18.25 -14.28
N PRO A 130 24.34 18.83 -13.13
CA PRO A 130 24.56 20.27 -13.07
C PRO A 130 25.49 20.61 -14.23
N ALA A 131 25.01 21.48 -15.12
CA ALA A 131 25.72 21.86 -16.32
C ALA A 131 27.14 22.26 -15.92
N GLU A 132 28.11 21.44 -16.35
CA GLU A 132 29.50 21.82 -16.29
C GLU A 132 29.62 23.16 -17.01
N VAL A 133 30.03 24.18 -16.25
CA VAL A 133 30.20 25.54 -16.76
C VAL A 133 31.40 25.51 -17.71
N VAL A 134 31.14 25.22 -18.98
CA VAL A 134 32.11 25.42 -20.06
C VAL A 134 32.26 26.94 -20.25
N PRO A 135 33.46 27.53 -20.04
CA PRO A 135 33.68 28.95 -20.28
C PRO A 135 33.51 29.30 -21.78
N PRO A 136 33.02 30.52 -22.09
CA PRO A 136 32.49 30.84 -23.41
C PRO A 136 33.59 30.98 -24.46
N ALA A 137 33.58 30.10 -25.47
CA ALA A 137 34.26 30.32 -26.73
C ALA A 137 33.35 31.15 -27.69
N ALA A 138 34.01 31.97 -28.51
CA ALA A 138 33.47 33.10 -29.24
C ALA A 138 32.26 32.83 -30.16
N ARG A 139 31.41 33.87 -30.25
CA ARG A 139 30.28 34.09 -31.16
C ARG A 139 30.56 33.64 -32.60
N ALA A 140 29.55 33.01 -33.21
CA ALA A 140 29.16 33.28 -34.60
C ALA A 140 27.64 33.30 -34.70
N ALA A 141 27.13 34.38 -35.30
CA ALA A 141 25.73 34.74 -35.40
C ALA A 141 24.97 33.89 -36.44
N GLY A 142 23.69 33.68 -36.17
CA GLY A 142 22.71 33.13 -37.10
C GLY A 142 21.30 33.30 -36.51
N ASP A 143 20.59 34.33 -36.96
CA ASP A 143 19.16 34.55 -36.74
C ASP A 143 18.32 33.40 -37.39
N VAL A 144 17.03 33.12 -37.13
CA VAL A 144 15.86 33.87 -36.64
C VAL A 144 14.78 32.84 -36.12
N PRO A 145 13.51 33.17 -35.76
CA PRO A 145 12.86 32.69 -34.53
C PRO A 145 11.60 31.81 -34.78
N GLY A 146 10.92 31.35 -33.73
CA GLY A 146 9.57 30.79 -33.92
C GLY A 146 9.00 30.01 -32.75
N SER A 147 8.05 30.64 -32.07
CA SER A 147 7.09 30.11 -31.09
C SER A 147 6.50 28.73 -31.41
N SER A 148 6.20 27.92 -30.37
CA SER A 148 4.80 27.51 -30.09
C SER A 148 4.64 26.57 -28.87
N ARG A 149 3.77 27.04 -27.97
CA ARG A 149 2.64 26.31 -27.33
C ARG A 149 2.92 25.28 -26.23
N SER A 150 2.51 25.71 -25.04
CA SER A 150 1.70 24.98 -24.09
C SER A 150 0.67 24.03 -24.75
N GLY A 151 0.58 22.80 -24.24
CA GLY A 151 -0.64 22.00 -24.31
C GLY A 151 -0.42 20.55 -24.68
N TRP A 152 -0.61 19.66 -23.71
CA TRP A 152 -1.63 18.62 -23.86
C TRP A 152 -2.06 18.10 -22.48
N LEU A 153 -3.29 18.46 -22.08
CA LEU A 153 -4.09 17.66 -21.16
C LEU A 153 -4.43 16.36 -21.88
N ALA A 154 -3.85 15.24 -21.47
CA ALA A 154 -4.29 13.94 -21.97
C ALA A 154 -5.72 13.68 -21.46
N ALA A 155 -6.69 14.02 -22.28
CA ALA A 155 -8.05 13.52 -22.19
C ALA A 155 -8.04 12.03 -22.51
N THR A 156 -8.31 11.18 -21.52
CA THR A 156 -8.69 9.78 -21.75
C THR A 156 -10.12 9.56 -21.28
N GLY A 157 -11.06 10.18 -22.00
CA GLY A 157 -12.44 9.68 -22.07
C GLY A 157 -12.48 8.58 -23.11
N GLY A 158 -12.43 7.32 -22.67
CA GLY A 158 -12.60 6.12 -23.50
C GLY A 158 -13.90 5.39 -23.14
N PRO A 159 -14.67 4.90 -24.13
CA PRO A 159 -16.03 4.41 -23.93
C PRO A 159 -16.03 2.97 -23.41
N GLN A 160 -16.22 2.75 -22.11
CA GLN A 160 -16.47 1.39 -21.60
C GLN A 160 -17.35 1.33 -20.34
N ALA A 161 -18.19 2.33 -20.12
CA ALA A 161 -19.08 2.40 -18.94
C ALA A 161 -20.35 1.52 -19.03
N TRP A 162 -20.61 0.82 -20.14
CA TRP A 162 -21.85 0.06 -20.31
C TRP A 162 -21.75 -1.43 -19.97
N GLY A 163 -20.54 -2.02 -20.03
CA GLY A 163 -20.35 -3.44 -19.70
C GLY A 163 -20.51 -3.74 -18.19
N ALA A 164 -20.05 -2.82 -17.34
CA ALA A 164 -20.10 -2.99 -15.88
C ALA A 164 -21.52 -2.86 -15.29
N LEU A 165 -22.41 -2.12 -15.95
CA LEU A 165 -23.81 -1.96 -15.51
C LEU A 165 -24.69 -3.19 -15.80
N LEU A 166 -24.39 -3.95 -16.86
CA LEU A 166 -25.15 -5.17 -17.19
C LEU A 166 -24.73 -6.39 -16.34
N ALA A 167 -23.45 -6.48 -15.93
CA ALA A 167 -22.96 -7.56 -15.09
C ALA A 167 -23.53 -7.52 -13.65
N THR A 168 -23.78 -6.33 -13.10
CA THR A 168 -24.35 -6.16 -11.75
C THR A 168 -25.85 -6.50 -11.70
N ALA A 169 -26.62 -6.20 -12.76
CA ALA A 169 -28.04 -6.56 -12.82
C ALA A 169 -28.26 -8.10 -12.89
N GLY A 170 -27.38 -8.83 -13.58
CA GLY A 170 -27.47 -10.29 -13.69
C GLY A 170 -27.28 -11.05 -12.37
N MET A 171 -26.34 -10.61 -11.52
CA MET A 171 -26.08 -11.26 -10.22
C MET A 171 -27.24 -11.07 -9.22
N VAL A 172 -27.90 -9.92 -9.23
CA VAL A 172 -29.06 -9.66 -8.34
C VAL A 172 -30.23 -10.58 -8.70
N VAL A 173 -30.52 -10.77 -9.98
CA VAL A 173 -31.62 -11.64 -10.44
C VAL A 173 -31.34 -13.11 -10.10
N ALA A 174 -30.10 -13.59 -10.31
CA ALA A 174 -29.72 -14.95 -9.95
C ALA A 174 -29.84 -15.21 -8.43
N GLY A 175 -29.44 -14.26 -7.60
CA GLY A 175 -29.57 -14.35 -6.14
C GLY A 175 -31.03 -14.43 -5.66
N ILE A 176 -31.92 -13.63 -6.25
CA ILE A 176 -33.36 -13.64 -5.92
C ILE A 176 -34.00 -14.98 -6.29
N ILE A 177 -33.66 -15.58 -7.44
CA ILE A 177 -34.21 -16.87 -7.88
C ILE A 177 -33.80 -18.01 -6.93
N VAL A 178 -32.56 -18.02 -6.45
CA VAL A 178 -32.07 -19.03 -5.50
C VAL A 178 -32.77 -18.90 -4.13
N LEU A 179 -32.98 -17.68 -3.65
CA LEU A 179 -33.67 -17.42 -2.38
C LEU A 179 -35.15 -17.83 -2.43
N VAL A 180 -35.87 -17.48 -3.49
CA VAL A 180 -37.30 -17.84 -3.65
C VAL A 180 -37.48 -19.35 -3.82
N SER A 181 -36.58 -20.03 -4.53
CA SER A 181 -36.65 -21.49 -4.71
C SER A 181 -36.29 -22.29 -3.46
N ARG A 182 -35.53 -21.71 -2.52
CA ARG A 182 -35.32 -22.28 -1.18
C ARG A 182 -36.52 -22.10 -0.27
N ALA A 183 -37.13 -20.91 -0.26
CA ALA A 183 -38.30 -20.61 0.58
C ALA A 183 -39.55 -21.44 0.20
N ARG A 184 -39.71 -21.80 -1.08
CA ARG A 184 -40.81 -22.67 -1.53
C ARG A 184 -40.60 -24.16 -1.21
N ARG A 185 -39.36 -24.60 -1.02
CA ARG A 185 -39.05 -26.00 -0.64
C ARG A 185 -39.26 -26.28 0.85
N SER A 186 -39.28 -25.26 1.69
CA SER A 186 -39.55 -25.42 3.13
C SER A 186 -41.05 -25.43 3.48
N THR A 187 -41.94 -25.20 2.51
CA THR A 187 -43.41 -25.11 2.74
C THR A 187 -44.21 -26.32 2.22
N ILE A 188 -43.57 -27.32 1.60
CA ILE A 188 -44.24 -28.52 1.06
C ILE A 188 -43.95 -29.78 1.93
N GLY A 189 -43.27 -29.61 3.06
CA GLY A 189 -42.91 -30.70 3.98
C GLY A 189 -43.49 -30.55 5.38
N ALA A 190 -44.72 -30.04 5.51
CA ALA A 190 -45.52 -30.06 6.72
C ALA A 190 -46.91 -30.63 6.40
#